data_AF-A0A6N7AM51-F1
#
_entry.id   AF-A0A6N7AM51-F1
#
_cell.length_a   1.000
_cell.length_b   1.000
_cell.length_c   1.000
_cell.angle_alpha   90.00
_cell.angle_beta   90.00
_cell.angle_gamma   90.00
#
_symmetry.space_group_name_H-M   'P 1'
#
loop_
_entity.id
_entity.type
_entity.pdbx_description
1 polymer ?
#
loop_
_entity_poly.entity_id
_entity_poly.type
_entity_poly.pdbx_seq_one_letter_code
_entity_poly.pdbx_strand_id
1 'polypeptide(L)'
;MKALNSMHRHIGKTTDVLSFPQMSYSVKRKALGVKSYNAINAQRTTLLGDIVINLQAAKRQATEHGLSFMEEISWLLVHGILHLIGYDHEKGKYAGKKMREKEKELLKYMGSTGKDKS
;
A
#
# COMPACT_ATOMS: atom_id res chain seq x y z
N MET A 1 13.16 -8.10 -0.17
CA MET A 1 12.69 -6.86 0.49
C MET A 1 13.79 -5.80 0.61
N LYS A 2 14.92 -6.05 1.30
CA LYS A 2 16.03 -5.07 1.44
C LYS A 2 16.51 -4.50 0.09
N ALA A 3 16.69 -5.35 -0.93
CA ALA A 3 17.07 -4.91 -2.27
C ALA A 3 16.03 -3.95 -2.89
N LEU A 4 14.73 -4.29 -2.85
CA LEU A 4 13.65 -3.44 -3.36
C LEU A 4 13.58 -2.08 -2.64
N ASN A 5 13.71 -2.07 -1.31
CA ASN A 5 13.68 -0.82 -0.54
C ASN A 5 14.89 0.08 -0.89
N SER A 6 16.06 -0.53 -1.10
CA SER A 6 17.26 0.18 -1.54
C SER A 6 17.12 0.74 -2.96
N MET A 7 16.54 -0.03 -3.89
CA MET A 7 16.40 0.38 -5.29
C MET A 7 15.39 1.51 -5.47
N HIS A 8 14.29 1.49 -4.71
CA HIS A 8 13.17 2.41 -4.94
C HIS A 8 13.05 3.56 -3.93
N ARG A 9 13.49 3.37 -2.68
CA ARG A 9 13.46 4.42 -1.64
C ARG A 9 14.86 4.87 -1.22
N HIS A 10 15.93 4.29 -1.78
CA HIS A 10 17.32 4.50 -1.34
C HIS A 10 17.55 4.17 0.15
N ILE A 11 16.74 3.26 0.70
CA ILE A 11 16.84 2.82 2.10
C ILE A 11 17.38 1.40 2.13
N GLY A 12 18.62 1.24 2.60
CA GLY A 12 19.33 -0.05 2.70
C GLY A 12 18.85 -0.98 3.82
N LYS A 13 17.61 -0.83 4.30
CA LYS A 13 17.01 -1.65 5.38
C LYS A 13 15.79 -2.41 4.87
N THR A 14 15.44 -3.52 5.51
CA THR A 14 14.17 -4.20 5.21
C THR A 14 12.99 -3.37 5.75
N THR A 15 11.83 -3.53 5.13
CA THR A 15 10.54 -3.04 5.63
C THR A 15 9.52 -4.17 5.59
N ASP A 16 8.35 -3.92 6.14
CA ASP A 16 7.19 -4.80 6.17
C ASP A 16 6.39 -4.78 4.85
N VAL A 17 6.09 -3.60 4.31
CA VAL A 17 5.36 -3.42 3.05
C VAL A 17 5.95 -2.31 2.18
N LEU A 18 5.92 -2.53 0.86
CA LEU A 18 6.22 -1.52 -0.16
C LEU A 18 5.06 -1.44 -1.15
N SER A 19 4.71 -0.22 -1.56
CA SER A 19 3.64 0.04 -2.53
C SER A 19 4.19 0.84 -3.71
N PHE A 20 3.91 0.38 -4.93
CA PHE A 20 4.42 0.94 -6.17
C PHE A 20 3.26 1.40 -7.06
N PRO A 21 2.80 2.65 -6.95
CA PRO A 21 1.67 3.16 -7.72
C PRO A 21 2.00 3.28 -9.21
N GLN A 22 1.18 2.68 -10.07
CA GLN A 22 1.32 2.77 -11.53
C GLN A 22 0.40 3.82 -12.15
N MET A 23 -0.65 4.25 -11.43
CA MET A 23 -1.59 5.29 -11.88
C MET A 23 -0.87 6.61 -12.22
N SER A 24 0.21 6.94 -11.52
CA SER A 24 1.02 8.15 -11.77
C SER A 24 1.68 8.16 -13.15
N TYR A 25 2.00 6.98 -13.72
CA TYR A 25 2.60 6.86 -15.04
C TYR A 25 1.60 7.11 -16.17
N SER A 26 0.36 6.62 -16.03
CA SER A 26 -0.69 6.79 -17.03
C SER A 26 -1.12 8.26 -17.18
N VAL A 27 -1.23 8.98 -16.06
CA VAL A 27 -1.56 10.42 -16.07
C VAL A 27 -0.42 11.25 -16.66
N LYS A 28 0.84 10.97 -16.30
CA LYS A 28 2.01 11.65 -16.87
C LYS A 28 2.14 11.39 -18.38
N ARG A 29 1.93 10.16 -18.87
CA ARG A 29 1.97 9.87 -20.32
C ARG A 29 0.88 10.60 -21.11
N LYS A 30 -0.34 10.69 -20.55
CA LYS A 30 -1.43 11.46 -21.15
C LYS A 30 -1.10 12.95 -21.20
N ALA A 31 -0.52 13.50 -20.13
CA ALA A 31 -0.06 14.89 -20.07
C ALA A 31 1.11 15.18 -21.02
N LEU A 32 1.98 14.18 -21.28
CA LEU A 32 3.11 14.26 -22.21
C LEU A 32 2.74 13.96 -23.68
N GLY A 33 1.46 13.83 -24.01
CA GLY A 33 1.01 13.61 -25.39
C GLY A 33 1.40 12.27 -26.00
N VAL A 34 1.91 11.32 -25.18
CA VAL A 34 2.31 10.00 -25.65
C VAL A 34 1.05 9.18 -25.95
N LYS A 35 0.72 9.01 -27.22
CA LYS A 35 -0.37 8.12 -27.67
C LYS A 35 0.00 6.69 -27.32
N SER A 36 -0.68 6.11 -26.33
CA SER A 36 -0.55 4.70 -25.97
C SER A 36 -1.11 3.85 -27.12
N TYR A 37 -0.23 3.16 -27.86
CA TYR A 37 -0.60 2.32 -29.03
C TYR A 37 -1.49 1.11 -28.67
N ASN A 38 -1.79 0.87 -27.38
CA ASN A 38 -2.69 -0.19 -26.90
C ASN A 38 -4.08 0.33 -26.48
N ALA A 39 -4.45 1.56 -26.86
CA ALA A 39 -5.64 2.23 -26.34
C ALA A 39 -7.00 1.77 -26.91
N ILE A 40 -7.03 0.92 -27.95
CA ILE A 40 -8.29 0.55 -28.62
C ILE A 40 -9.06 -0.56 -27.87
N ASN A 41 -8.40 -1.35 -27.01
CA ASN A 41 -9.06 -2.39 -26.18
C ASN A 41 -8.81 -2.26 -24.66
N ALA A 42 -8.04 -1.27 -24.19
CA ALA A 42 -7.73 -1.05 -22.77
C ALA A 42 -8.83 -0.26 -22.01
N GLN A 43 -10.05 -0.28 -22.52
CA GLN A 43 -11.18 0.42 -21.92
C GLN A 43 -11.77 -0.44 -20.80
N ARG A 44 -11.27 -0.25 -19.56
CA ARG A 44 -12.01 -0.19 -18.26
C ARG A 44 -11.24 -0.66 -17.02
N THR A 45 -10.01 -1.17 -17.11
CA THR A 45 -9.26 -1.58 -15.90
C THR A 45 -8.10 -0.65 -15.62
N THR A 46 -8.28 0.24 -14.65
CA THR A 46 -7.19 1.06 -14.11
C THR A 46 -6.29 0.18 -13.24
N LEU A 47 -5.03 0.02 -13.62
CA LEU A 47 -4.04 -0.68 -12.82
C LEU A 47 -3.52 0.25 -11.71
N LEU A 48 -3.82 -0.07 -10.44
CA LEU A 48 -3.43 0.75 -9.28
C LEU A 48 -1.91 0.71 -9.05
N GLY A 49 -1.33 -0.49 -9.13
CA GLY A 49 0.09 -0.73 -8.90
C GLY A 49 0.33 -2.03 -8.15
N ASP A 50 1.53 -2.17 -7.60
CA ASP A 50 2.01 -3.39 -6.96
C ASP A 50 2.16 -3.20 -5.44
N ILE A 51 1.83 -4.23 -4.67
CA ILE A 51 2.06 -4.30 -3.21
C ILE A 51 2.97 -5.49 -2.94
N VAL A 52 4.08 -5.26 -2.26
CA VAL A 52 5.02 -6.30 -1.86
C VAL A 52 5.04 -6.39 -0.34
N ILE A 53 4.69 -7.55 0.21
CA ILE A 53 4.64 -7.81 1.65
C ILE A 53 5.75 -8.78 2.03
N ASN A 54 6.50 -8.43 3.09
CA ASN A 54 7.51 -9.31 3.68
C ASN A 54 6.88 -10.22 4.73
N LEU A 55 6.63 -11.48 4.37
CA LEU A 55 5.96 -12.45 5.24
C LEU A 55 6.71 -12.74 6.55
N GLN A 56 8.05 -12.69 6.54
CA GLN A 56 8.83 -12.89 7.77
C GLN A 56 8.67 -11.71 8.74
N ALA A 57 8.67 -10.49 8.20
CA ALA A 57 8.40 -9.30 9.01
C ALA A 57 6.96 -9.30 9.53
N ALA A 58 5.98 -9.64 8.68
CA ALA A 58 4.59 -9.76 9.09
C ALA A 58 4.40 -10.81 10.20
N LYS A 59 5.04 -11.98 10.12
CA LYS A 59 4.96 -12.98 11.20
C LYS A 59 5.51 -12.46 12.53
N ARG A 60 6.61 -11.70 12.49
CA ARG A 60 7.17 -11.07 13.68
C ARG A 60 6.23 -9.99 14.24
N GLN A 61 5.76 -9.07 13.40
CA GLN A 61 4.85 -7.99 13.76
C GLN A 61 3.52 -8.51 14.31
N ALA A 62 2.96 -9.57 13.73
CA ALA A 62 1.74 -10.21 14.25
C ALA A 62 1.91 -10.61 15.73
N THR A 63 3.09 -11.16 16.08
CA THR A 63 3.42 -11.53 17.46
C THR A 63 3.59 -10.30 18.35
N GLU A 64 4.33 -9.28 17.88
CA GLU A 64 4.56 -8.02 18.60
C GLU A 64 3.25 -7.25 18.87
N HIS A 65 2.30 -7.30 17.94
CA HIS A 65 1.00 -6.62 18.04
C HIS A 65 -0.10 -7.47 18.69
N GLY A 66 0.18 -8.74 19.05
CA GLY A 66 -0.83 -9.64 19.60
C GLY A 66 -1.98 -9.94 18.63
N LEU A 67 -1.68 -9.97 17.33
CA LEU A 67 -2.59 -10.26 16.21
C LEU A 67 -2.33 -11.66 15.65
N SER A 68 -3.32 -12.24 15.00
CA SER A 68 -3.08 -13.38 14.12
C SER A 68 -2.26 -12.96 12.90
N PHE A 69 -1.56 -13.91 12.31
CA PHE A 69 -0.81 -13.68 11.07
C PHE A 69 -1.69 -13.12 9.95
N MET A 70 -2.94 -13.60 9.82
CA MET A 70 -3.87 -13.13 8.79
C MET A 70 -4.39 -11.72 9.06
N GLU A 71 -4.57 -11.32 10.33
CA GLU A 71 -4.91 -9.94 10.68
C GLU A 71 -3.77 -8.98 10.32
N GLU A 72 -2.52 -9.37 10.56
CA GLU A 72 -1.34 -8.58 10.19
C GLU A 72 -1.22 -8.41 8.67
N ILE A 73 -1.40 -9.50 7.91
CA ILE A 73 -1.40 -9.46 6.44
C ILE A 73 -2.54 -8.59 5.91
N SER A 74 -3.74 -8.70 6.48
CA SER A 74 -4.89 -7.88 6.10
C SER A 74 -4.61 -6.40 6.34
N TRP A 75 -4.01 -6.06 7.47
CA TRP A 75 -3.60 -4.69 7.78
C TRP A 75 -2.56 -4.18 6.77
N LEU A 76 -1.49 -4.94 6.50
CA LEU A 76 -0.43 -4.54 5.55
C LEU A 76 -0.99 -4.37 4.13
N LEU A 77 -1.94 -5.20 3.73
CA LEU A 77 -2.60 -5.08 2.43
C LEU A 77 -3.47 -3.82 2.34
N VAL A 78 -4.31 -3.56 3.35
CA VAL A 78 -5.12 -2.33 3.42
C VAL A 78 -4.23 -1.09 3.41
N HIS A 79 -3.17 -1.08 4.22
CA HIS A 79 -2.19 -0.01 4.28
C HIS A 79 -1.54 0.24 2.91
N GLY A 80 -1.13 -0.82 2.22
CA GLY A 80 -0.55 -0.72 0.89
C GLY A 80 -1.53 -0.20 -0.17
N ILE A 81 -2.77 -0.67 -0.16
CA ILE A 81 -3.83 -0.18 -1.08
C ILE A 81 -4.09 1.31 -0.85
N LEU A 82 -4.15 1.75 0.40
CA LEU A 82 -4.33 3.16 0.74
C LEU A 82 -3.21 4.03 0.19
N HIS A 83 -1.96 3.55 0.27
CA HIS A 83 -0.83 4.21 -0.40
C HIS A 83 -0.96 4.22 -1.92
N LEU A 84 -1.41 3.13 -2.56
CA LEU A 84 -1.63 3.09 -4.01
C LEU A 84 -2.68 4.12 -4.49
N ILE A 85 -3.69 4.41 -3.66
CA ILE A 85 -4.74 5.40 -3.99
C ILE A 85 -4.44 6.81 -3.45
N GLY A 86 -3.24 7.04 -2.92
CA GLY A 86 -2.72 8.38 -2.61
C GLY A 86 -2.87 8.85 -1.15
N TYR A 87 -3.26 7.97 -0.23
CA TYR A 87 -3.10 8.27 1.20
C TYR A 87 -1.63 8.20 1.58
N ASP A 88 -1.22 9.07 2.49
CA ASP A 88 0.17 9.17 2.91
C ASP A 88 0.22 9.68 4.36
N HIS A 89 0.55 8.77 5.28
CA HIS A 89 0.61 9.08 6.70
C HIS A 89 1.85 9.90 7.09
N GLU A 90 2.87 9.97 6.23
CA GLU A 90 4.11 10.73 6.47
C GLU A 90 3.89 12.24 6.22
N LYS A 91 2.82 12.64 5.52
CA LYS A 91 2.48 14.06 5.19
C LYS A 91 1.89 14.87 6.36
N GLY A 92 2.24 14.52 7.60
CA GLY A 92 1.86 15.24 8.81
C GLY A 92 0.60 14.71 9.50
N LYS A 93 0.31 15.30 10.67
CA LYS A 93 -0.66 14.76 11.64
C LYS A 93 -2.06 14.55 11.08
N TYR A 94 -2.57 15.49 10.28
CA TYR A 94 -3.91 15.39 9.70
C TYR A 94 -4.01 14.26 8.67
N ALA A 95 -3.03 14.17 7.75
CA ALA A 95 -2.99 13.12 6.73
C ALA A 95 -2.86 11.73 7.38
N GLY A 96 -1.99 11.59 8.38
CA GLY A 96 -1.84 10.37 9.17
C GLY A 96 -3.11 9.98 9.93
N LYS A 97 -3.84 10.94 10.51
CA LYS A 97 -5.13 10.67 11.17
C LYS A 97 -6.16 10.14 10.18
N LYS A 98 -6.29 10.80 9.02
CA LYS A 98 -7.25 10.41 7.97
C LYS A 98 -6.98 9.01 7.42
N MET A 99 -5.70 8.67 7.22
CA MET A 99 -5.31 7.33 6.76
C MET A 99 -5.65 6.27 7.81
N ARG A 100 -5.31 6.51 9.08
CA ARG A 100 -5.64 5.60 10.19
C ARG A 100 -7.14 5.35 10.36
N GLU A 101 -7.96 6.40 10.23
CA GLU A 101 -9.42 6.25 10.26
C GLU A 101 -9.92 5.35 9.12
N LYS A 102 -9.34 5.50 7.93
CA LYS A 102 -9.70 4.67 6.77
C LYS A 102 -9.23 3.23 6.90
N GLU A 103 -8.05 2.99 7.47
CA GLU A 103 -7.56 1.63 7.78
C GLU A 103 -8.53 0.90 8.70
N LYS A 104 -8.96 1.55 9.78
CA LYS A 104 -9.92 0.99 10.74
C LYS A 104 -11.26 0.66 10.09
N GLU A 105 -11.78 1.58 9.28
CA GLU A 105 -13.02 1.40 8.53
C GLU A 105 -12.95 0.16 7.62
N LEU A 106 -11.89 0.03 6.82
CA LEU A 106 -11.73 -1.07 5.88
C LEU A 106 -11.51 -2.42 6.57
N LEU A 107 -10.72 -2.46 7.65
CA LEU A 107 -10.50 -3.68 8.41
C LEU A 107 -11.77 -4.19 9.09
N LYS A 108 -12.67 -3.28 9.50
CA LYS A 108 -13.99 -3.65 10.02
C LYS A 108 -14.83 -4.37 8.96
N TYR A 109 -14.80 -3.93 7.71
CA TYR A 109 -15.50 -4.61 6.61
C TYR A 109 -14.95 -6.01 6.33
N MET A 110 -13.68 -6.26 6.64
CA MET A 110 -13.05 -7.57 6.50
C MET A 110 -13.31 -8.52 7.68
N GLY A 111 -14.07 -8.09 8.69
CA GLY A 111 -14.36 -8.91 9.88
C GLY A 111 -13.19 -8.99 10.87
N SER A 112 -12.20 -8.09 10.77
CA SER A 112 -11.09 -8.02 11.72
C SER A 112 -11.58 -7.62 13.10
N THR A 113 -10.95 -8.14 14.15
CA THR A 113 -11.38 -8.01 15.56
C THR A 113 -11.28 -6.58 16.12
N GLY A 114 -10.82 -5.61 15.33
CA GLY A 114 -10.74 -4.21 15.72
C GLY A 114 -9.59 -3.89 16.70
N LYS A 115 -8.68 -4.85 16.93
CA LYS A 115 -7.42 -4.60 17.64
C LYS A 115 -6.63 -3.53 16.88
N ASP A 116 -6.49 -2.39 17.50
CA ASP A 116 -5.81 -1.23 16.93
C ASP A 116 -4.30 -1.42 17.02
N LYS A 117 -3.59 -1.23 15.91
CA LYS A 117 -2.15 -1.04 15.92
C LYS A 117 -1.89 0.43 16.21
N SER A 118 -1.98 0.81 17.49
CA SER A 118 -1.64 2.17 17.95
C SER A 118 -0.14 2.40 17.96
#